data_AF-A0A2V6GGC6-F1
#
_entry.id   AF-A0A2V6GGC6-F1
#
_cell.length_a   1.000
_cell.length_b   1.000
_cell.length_c   1.000
_cell.angle_alpha   90.00
_cell.angle_beta   90.00
_cell.angle_gamma   90.00
#
_symmetry.space_group_name_H-M   'P 1'
#
loop_
_entity.id
_entity.type
_entity.pdbx_description
1 polymer ?
#
loop_
_entity_poly.entity_id
_entity_poly.type
_entity_poly.pdbx_seq_one_letter_code
_entity_poly.pdbx_strand_id
1 'polypeptide(L)'
;MFFRTFILLFTLPIVAQADVDFSNYDVPLYTQIVDRIKAKVSARLGEGSNTRERYFIIPFAYQDRGNHPEFSHSFVSVIRVFADHKQPKLTPGLKLRRYRNREFEAFNISWLPHDFLSNPHLCVFDGVGSRIIPERNNCPVSTGRNFTLAETIKLAVDEKNAVAMWGPYEINKIGFDLGVERKRLLDGGTIKYRADDRLYRNDKVAISCFHAMAGLDELYPNGGLFGTGFKMWGFNGTARVLIEYTEKAGNKGLLLEPVDVKRDRYGFVYAPTRNGRVPYDPVRTASAYKR
;
A
#
# COMPACT_ATOMS: atom_id res chain seq x y z
N MET A 1 33.07 28.50 47.91
CA MET A 1 32.86 27.29 47.08
C MET A 1 31.53 27.49 46.34
N PHE A 2 31.56 28.05 45.13
CA PHE A 2 30.37 28.37 44.34
C PHE A 2 30.08 27.23 43.36
N PHE A 3 28.95 26.54 43.54
CA PHE A 3 28.48 25.52 42.60
C PHE A 3 27.72 26.22 41.45
N ARG A 4 28.31 26.24 40.25
CA ARG A 4 27.63 26.66 39.02
C ARG A 4 26.82 25.49 38.47
N THR A 5 25.50 25.59 38.56
CA THR A 5 24.56 24.65 37.92
C THR A 5 24.54 24.91 36.40
N PHE A 6 25.07 23.99 35.61
CA PHE A 6 24.93 23.99 34.16
C PHE A 6 23.54 23.47 33.78
N ILE A 7 22.65 24.34 33.31
CA ILE A 7 21.39 23.95 32.67
C ILE A 7 21.71 23.61 31.20
N LEU A 8 21.72 22.32 30.88
CA LEU A 8 21.76 21.82 29.50
C LEU A 8 20.37 21.98 28.89
N LEU A 9 20.16 23.08 28.16
CA LEU A 9 19.02 23.23 27.25
C LEU A 9 19.23 22.30 26.05
N PHE A 10 18.59 21.14 26.08
CA PHE A 10 18.41 20.31 24.88
C PHE A 10 17.47 21.04 23.92
N THR A 11 18.04 21.77 22.96
CA THR A 11 17.30 22.23 21.79
C THR A 11 16.94 20.99 20.96
N LEU A 12 15.68 20.57 21.04
CA LEU A 12 15.15 19.59 20.09
C LEU A 12 15.30 20.18 18.68
N PRO A 13 15.83 19.43 17.70
CA PRO A 13 15.92 19.92 16.35
C PRO A 13 14.50 20.18 15.83
N ILE A 14 14.25 21.42 15.42
CA ILE A 14 13.06 21.77 14.64
C ILE A 14 13.21 21.02 13.33
N VAL A 15 12.55 19.88 13.21
CA VAL A 15 12.42 19.18 11.94
C VAL A 15 11.65 20.13 11.03
N ALA A 16 12.33 20.68 10.02
CA ALA A 16 11.69 21.50 9.00
C ALA A 16 10.48 20.72 8.47
N GLN A 17 9.29 21.31 8.60
CA GLN A 17 8.06 20.71 8.15
C GLN A 17 8.20 20.45 6.64
N ALA A 18 7.91 19.23 6.20
CA ALA A 18 8.00 18.87 4.80
C ALA A 18 7.10 19.80 3.95
N ASP A 19 7.45 19.93 2.67
CA ASP A 19 6.73 20.79 1.73
C ASP A 19 5.38 20.11 1.40
N VAL A 20 4.34 20.53 2.13
CA VAL A 20 2.98 20.04 1.96
C VAL A 20 2.23 20.96 1.01
N ASP A 21 1.79 20.40 -0.12
CA ASP A 21 1.01 21.11 -1.11
C ASP A 21 -0.49 21.13 -0.73
N PHE A 22 -1.01 22.32 -0.45
CA PHE A 22 -2.42 22.57 -0.14
C PHE A 22 -3.27 22.95 -1.36
N SER A 23 -2.72 22.96 -2.58
CA SER A 23 -3.45 23.31 -3.81
C SER A 23 -4.67 22.42 -4.04
N ASN A 24 -4.58 21.14 -3.67
CA ASN A 24 -5.64 20.14 -3.79
C ASN A 24 -6.42 19.91 -2.48
N TYR A 25 -6.30 20.78 -1.47
CA TYR A 25 -6.87 20.56 -0.13
C TYR A 25 -8.37 20.23 -0.12
N ASP A 26 -9.16 20.85 -1.01
CA ASP A 26 -10.61 20.61 -1.12
C ASP A 26 -10.98 19.46 -2.07
N VAL A 27 -10.00 18.84 -2.73
CA VAL A 27 -10.20 17.68 -3.59
C VAL A 27 -10.23 16.42 -2.72
N PRO A 28 -11.26 15.55 -2.82
CA PRO A 28 -11.31 14.31 -2.06
C PRO A 28 -10.07 13.44 -2.28
N LEU A 29 -9.56 12.80 -1.22
CA LEU A 29 -8.32 12.01 -1.30
C LEU A 29 -8.35 10.94 -2.40
N TYR A 30 -9.48 10.24 -2.57
CA TYR A 30 -9.65 9.28 -3.65
C TYR A 30 -9.42 9.90 -5.02
N THR A 31 -9.96 11.09 -5.26
CA THR A 31 -9.79 11.84 -6.52
C THR A 31 -8.33 12.23 -6.71
N GLN A 32 -7.67 12.77 -5.68
CA GLN A 32 -6.25 13.12 -5.76
C GLN A 32 -5.38 11.92 -6.17
N ILE A 33 -5.61 10.76 -5.55
CA ILE A 33 -4.88 9.52 -5.84
C ILE A 33 -5.15 9.04 -7.26
N VAL A 34 -6.43 8.96 -7.65
CA VAL A 34 -6.82 8.46 -8.98
C VAL A 34 -6.32 9.37 -10.09
N ASP A 35 -6.38 10.69 -9.91
CA ASP A 35 -5.91 11.65 -10.91
C ASP A 35 -4.39 11.63 -11.03
N ARG A 36 -3.67 11.44 -9.93
CA ARG A 36 -2.22 11.19 -9.97
C ARG A 36 -1.88 9.90 -10.73
N ILE A 37 -2.60 8.81 -10.49
CA ILE A 37 -2.43 7.55 -11.23
C ILE A 37 -2.68 7.78 -12.73
N LYS A 38 -3.81 8.39 -13.09
CA LYS A 38 -4.17 8.70 -14.49
C LYS A 38 -3.10 9.55 -15.16
N ALA A 39 -2.61 10.60 -14.50
CA ALA A 39 -1.59 11.49 -15.03
C ALA A 39 -0.28 10.73 -15.31
N LYS A 40 0.20 9.95 -14.33
CA LYS A 40 1.45 9.18 -14.47
C LYS A 40 1.36 8.03 -15.47
N VAL A 41 0.21 7.35 -15.57
CA VAL A 41 -0.02 6.33 -16.60
C VAL A 41 -0.09 6.97 -17.97
N SER A 42 -0.87 8.06 -18.13
CA SER A 42 -0.99 8.77 -19.41
C SER A 42 0.36 9.25 -19.93
N ALA A 43 1.22 9.80 -19.06
CA ALA A 43 2.57 10.22 -19.40
C ALA A 43 3.43 9.06 -19.97
N ARG A 44 3.26 7.84 -19.47
CA ARG A 44 3.97 6.64 -19.95
C ARG A 44 3.39 6.04 -21.23
N LEU A 45 2.12 6.28 -21.49
CA LEU A 45 1.47 5.86 -22.74
C LEU A 45 1.83 6.81 -23.89
N GLY A 46 2.10 8.08 -23.59
CA GLY A 46 2.33 9.13 -24.58
C GLY A 46 1.06 9.57 -25.30
N GLU A 47 1.22 10.52 -26.22
CA GLU A 47 0.11 11.11 -26.98
C GLU A 47 -0.31 10.26 -28.20
N GLY A 48 0.55 9.34 -28.64
CA GLY A 48 0.32 8.50 -29.82
C GLY A 48 -0.56 7.28 -29.55
N SER A 49 -0.75 6.47 -30.60
CA SER A 49 -1.47 5.21 -30.47
C SER A 49 -0.69 4.18 -29.64
N ASN A 50 -1.37 3.52 -28.71
CA ASN A 50 -0.81 2.46 -27.89
C ASN A 50 -0.93 1.13 -28.64
N THR A 51 0.14 0.69 -29.30
CA THR A 51 0.12 -0.47 -30.21
C THR A 51 0.13 -1.83 -29.49
N ARG A 52 0.44 -1.84 -28.19
CA ARG A 52 0.54 -3.02 -27.33
C ARG A 52 -0.13 -2.80 -25.99
N GLU A 53 -0.51 -3.88 -25.32
CA GLU A 53 -1.00 -3.78 -23.95
C GLU A 53 0.10 -3.30 -23.01
N ARG A 54 -0.29 -2.53 -21.99
CA ARG A 54 0.62 -1.96 -20.99
C ARG A 54 0.08 -2.29 -19.62
N TYR A 55 0.93 -2.78 -18.73
CA TYR A 55 0.52 -3.22 -17.41
C TYR A 55 1.22 -2.39 -16.36
N PHE A 56 0.53 -2.06 -15.26
CA PHE A 56 1.06 -1.23 -14.20
C PHE A 56 0.75 -1.80 -12.83
N ILE A 57 1.68 -1.60 -11.91
CA ILE A 57 1.51 -1.89 -10.48
C ILE A 57 1.69 -0.60 -9.68
N ILE A 58 0.83 -0.41 -8.68
CA ILE A 58 0.81 0.74 -7.80
C ILE A 58 0.76 0.24 -6.36
N PRO A 59 1.93 -0.03 -5.74
CA PRO A 59 2.00 -0.26 -4.31
C PRO A 59 1.60 1.00 -3.56
N PHE A 60 0.78 0.87 -2.53
CA PHE A 60 0.41 1.97 -1.66
C PHE A 60 0.15 1.47 -0.24
N ALA A 61 0.11 2.39 0.70
CA ALA A 61 -0.17 2.11 2.09
C ALA A 61 -0.81 3.31 2.76
N TYR A 62 -1.48 3.06 3.87
CA TYR A 62 -1.73 4.10 4.86
C TYR A 62 -1.08 3.72 6.18
N GLN A 63 -0.71 4.71 6.98
CA GLN A 63 -0.19 4.51 8.33
C GLN A 63 -0.54 5.68 9.24
N ASP A 64 -0.70 5.37 10.52
CA ASP A 64 -0.83 6.36 11.56
C ASP A 64 0.55 6.79 12.09
N ARG A 65 0.57 7.78 12.99
CA ARG A 65 1.82 8.33 13.55
C ARG A 65 2.65 7.29 14.31
N GLY A 66 2.00 6.33 14.97
CA GLY A 66 2.67 5.30 15.75
C GLY A 66 3.15 4.10 14.94
N ASN A 67 2.74 3.98 13.66
CA ASN A 67 2.82 2.73 12.91
C ASN A 67 2.21 1.57 13.72
N HIS A 68 1.05 1.84 14.32
CA HIS A 68 0.26 0.83 15.00
C HIS A 68 -0.26 -0.15 13.94
N PRO A 69 -0.06 -1.47 14.13
CA PRO A 69 -0.43 -2.47 13.12
C PRO A 69 -1.93 -2.53 12.84
N GLU A 70 -2.75 -2.03 13.76
CA GLU A 70 -4.20 -1.91 13.60
C GLU A 70 -4.57 -0.88 12.52
N PHE A 71 -3.75 0.17 12.39
CA PHE A 71 -4.04 1.34 11.55
C PHE A 71 -2.98 1.56 10.45
N SER A 72 -2.13 0.57 10.20
CA SER A 72 -1.03 0.68 9.23
C SER A 72 -1.04 -0.53 8.30
N HIS A 73 -1.44 -0.31 7.04
CA HIS A 73 -1.71 -1.41 6.10
C HIS A 73 -1.12 -1.14 4.72
N SER A 74 -0.75 -2.23 4.04
CA SER A 74 -0.09 -2.24 2.74
C SER A 74 -0.98 -2.89 1.70
N PHE A 75 -1.02 -2.31 0.50
CA PHE A 75 -1.93 -2.69 -0.58
C PHE A 75 -1.27 -2.54 -1.94
N VAL A 76 -1.92 -3.10 -2.97
CA VAL A 76 -1.50 -2.89 -4.35
C VAL A 76 -2.69 -2.77 -5.29
N SER A 77 -2.65 -1.77 -6.17
CA SER A 77 -3.53 -1.67 -7.33
C SER A 77 -2.78 -2.13 -8.58
N VAL A 78 -3.47 -2.86 -9.45
CA VAL A 78 -2.92 -3.38 -10.71
C VAL A 78 -3.81 -2.93 -11.86
N ILE A 79 -3.20 -2.48 -12.95
CA ILE A 79 -3.88 -1.92 -14.13
C ILE A 79 -3.36 -2.59 -15.39
N ARG A 80 -4.25 -2.92 -16.32
CA ARG A 80 -3.95 -3.28 -17.71
C ARG A 80 -4.63 -2.30 -18.64
N VAL A 81 -3.85 -1.57 -19.41
CA VAL A 81 -4.34 -0.70 -20.48
C VAL A 81 -4.27 -1.47 -21.79
N PHE A 82 -5.39 -1.54 -22.52
CA PHE A 82 -5.47 -2.26 -23.78
C PHE A 82 -4.74 -1.51 -24.90
N ALA A 83 -4.31 -2.26 -25.91
CA ALA A 83 -3.83 -1.68 -27.16
C ALA A 83 -5.00 -1.01 -27.91
N ASP A 84 -4.74 0.11 -28.56
CA ASP A 84 -5.72 0.76 -29.41
C ASP A 84 -6.01 -0.09 -30.64
N HIS A 85 -7.22 0.07 -31.19
CA HIS A 85 -7.66 -0.56 -32.44
C HIS A 85 -7.58 -2.09 -32.44
N LYS A 86 -7.45 -2.72 -31.27
CA LYS A 86 -7.55 -4.17 -31.08
C LYS A 86 -8.74 -4.46 -30.18
N GLN A 87 -9.52 -5.49 -30.52
CA GLN A 87 -10.62 -5.92 -29.67
C GLN A 87 -10.05 -6.46 -28.34
N PRO A 88 -10.47 -5.94 -27.19
CA PRO A 88 -9.90 -6.34 -25.91
C PRO A 88 -10.32 -7.77 -25.55
N LYS A 89 -9.35 -8.64 -25.23
CA LYS A 89 -9.60 -9.93 -24.58
C LYS A 89 -9.66 -9.71 -23.07
N LEU A 90 -10.88 -9.65 -22.55
CA LEU A 90 -11.16 -9.38 -21.14
C LEU A 90 -10.68 -10.53 -20.24
N THR A 91 -10.21 -10.15 -19.06
CA THR A 91 -9.86 -11.07 -17.98
C THR A 91 -11.14 -11.47 -17.22
N PRO A 92 -11.47 -12.76 -17.10
CA PRO A 92 -12.66 -13.19 -16.36
C PRO A 92 -12.70 -12.63 -14.94
N GLY A 93 -13.82 -11.98 -14.61
CA GLY A 93 -14.07 -11.33 -13.31
C GLY A 93 -13.59 -9.88 -13.20
N LEU A 94 -12.82 -9.36 -14.17
CA LEU A 94 -12.42 -7.95 -14.19
C LEU A 94 -13.39 -7.12 -15.02
N LYS A 95 -13.65 -5.88 -14.56
CA LYS A 95 -14.52 -4.94 -15.25
C LYS A 95 -13.72 -4.12 -16.25
N LEU A 96 -14.19 -4.08 -17.50
CA LEU A 96 -13.74 -3.12 -18.50
C LEU A 96 -14.12 -1.70 -18.06
N ARG A 97 -13.15 -0.79 -18.13
CA ARG A 97 -13.31 0.63 -17.80
C ARG A 97 -12.77 1.49 -18.94
N ARG A 98 -13.21 2.75 -18.98
CA ARG A 98 -12.79 3.72 -19.98
C ARG A 98 -12.35 5.02 -19.31
N TYR A 99 -11.25 5.59 -19.79
CA TYR A 99 -10.80 6.92 -19.42
C TYR A 99 -10.23 7.61 -20.65
N ARG A 100 -10.81 8.76 -21.02
CA ARG A 100 -10.57 9.40 -22.33
C ARG A 100 -10.84 8.37 -23.45
N ASN A 101 -9.91 8.22 -24.38
CA ASN A 101 -9.95 7.27 -25.48
C ASN A 101 -9.27 5.92 -25.16
N ARG A 102 -9.01 5.61 -23.88
CA ARG A 102 -8.33 4.37 -23.47
C ARG A 102 -9.27 3.44 -22.75
N GLU A 103 -9.21 2.17 -23.12
CA GLU A 103 -9.86 1.08 -22.39
C GLU A 103 -8.86 0.40 -21.45
N PHE A 104 -9.31 0.00 -20.26
CA PHE A 104 -8.45 -0.64 -19.28
C PHE A 104 -9.22 -1.57 -18.32
N GLU A 105 -8.49 -2.49 -17.71
CA GLU A 105 -8.91 -3.28 -16.54
C GLU A 105 -8.10 -2.81 -15.34
N ALA A 106 -8.73 -2.79 -14.16
CA ALA A 106 -8.03 -2.51 -12.92
C ALA A 106 -8.66 -3.27 -11.75
N PHE A 107 -7.81 -3.72 -10.84
CA PHE A 107 -8.22 -4.33 -9.58
C PHE A 107 -7.30 -3.90 -8.44
N ASN A 108 -7.79 -4.12 -7.23
CA ASN A 108 -7.09 -3.80 -5.99
C ASN A 108 -6.95 -5.08 -5.17
N ILE A 109 -5.75 -5.35 -4.68
CA ILE A 109 -5.49 -6.34 -3.63
C ILE A 109 -5.38 -5.54 -2.34
N SER A 110 -6.45 -5.64 -1.55
CA SER A 110 -6.58 -4.97 -0.25
C SER A 110 -7.16 -5.96 0.73
N TRP A 111 -6.30 -6.85 1.21
CA TRP A 111 -6.69 -8.01 2.01
C TRP A 111 -6.75 -7.64 3.49
N LEU A 112 -7.98 -7.52 3.99
CA LEU A 112 -8.29 -7.16 5.37
C LEU A 112 -9.47 -8.03 5.86
N PRO A 113 -9.79 -8.05 7.17
CA PRO A 113 -11.00 -8.70 7.66
C PRO A 113 -12.24 -8.24 6.90
N HIS A 114 -13.19 -9.14 6.68
CA HIS A 114 -14.39 -8.87 5.89
C HIS A 114 -15.21 -7.68 6.45
N ASP A 115 -15.25 -7.53 7.76
CA ASP A 115 -15.99 -6.52 8.52
C ASP A 115 -15.20 -5.24 8.80
N PHE A 116 -14.01 -5.08 8.22
CA PHE A 116 -13.06 -4.02 8.61
C PHE A 116 -13.58 -2.58 8.42
N LEU A 117 -14.52 -2.35 7.49
CA LEU A 117 -15.17 -1.04 7.33
C LEU A 117 -16.06 -0.65 8.51
N SER A 118 -16.65 -1.63 9.20
CA SER A 118 -17.49 -1.43 10.38
C SER A 118 -16.75 -1.69 11.70
N ASN A 119 -15.64 -2.43 11.64
CA ASN A 119 -14.84 -2.84 12.77
C ASN A 119 -13.33 -2.70 12.45
N PRO A 120 -12.78 -1.47 12.48
CA PRO A 120 -11.39 -1.23 12.09
C PRO A 120 -10.37 -1.67 13.17
N HIS A 121 -10.84 -2.14 14.33
CA HIS A 121 -9.98 -2.58 15.43
C HIS A 121 -9.48 -4.00 15.18
N LEU A 122 -8.29 -4.08 14.59
CA LEU A 122 -7.66 -5.34 14.25
C LEU A 122 -6.99 -6.00 15.46
N CYS A 123 -7.29 -7.27 15.73
CA CYS A 123 -6.46 -8.04 16.65
C CYS A 123 -5.13 -8.39 15.96
N VAL A 124 -4.03 -7.89 16.49
CA VAL A 124 -2.68 -8.16 15.96
C VAL A 124 -1.88 -9.06 16.90
N PHE A 125 -1.80 -8.66 18.17
CA PHE A 125 -1.08 -9.40 19.21
C PHE A 125 -1.92 -9.44 20.48
N ASP A 126 -2.52 -10.59 20.77
CA ASP A 126 -3.25 -10.83 22.01
C ASP A 126 -2.57 -11.90 22.85
N GLY A 127 -2.46 -11.68 24.16
CA GLY A 127 -1.75 -12.55 25.10
C GLY A 127 -0.32 -12.10 25.46
N VAL A 128 0.13 -12.47 26.67
CA VAL A 128 1.45 -12.09 27.22
C VAL A 128 2.58 -12.74 26.42
N GLY A 129 3.43 -11.90 25.81
CA GLY A 129 4.58 -12.35 25.03
C GLY A 129 4.28 -12.74 23.58
N SER A 130 3.03 -12.59 23.10
CA SER A 130 2.59 -12.90 21.72
C SER A 130 3.39 -12.19 20.63
N ARG A 131 3.93 -11.00 20.92
CA ARG A 131 4.84 -10.27 20.02
C ARG A 131 6.13 -11.05 19.73
N ILE A 132 6.63 -11.80 20.72
CA ILE A 132 7.90 -12.52 20.64
C ILE A 132 7.67 -13.99 20.26
N ILE A 133 6.67 -14.63 20.87
CA ILE A 133 6.36 -16.06 20.69
C ILE A 133 5.01 -16.16 19.97
N PRO A 134 4.99 -16.43 18.65
CA PRO A 134 3.76 -16.44 17.84
C PRO A 134 2.68 -17.39 18.36
N GLU A 135 3.06 -18.51 18.97
CA GLU A 135 2.16 -19.53 19.51
C GLU A 135 1.31 -19.02 20.68
N ARG A 136 1.76 -17.94 21.34
CA ARG A 136 1.04 -17.27 22.43
C ARG A 136 0.04 -16.22 21.93
N ASN A 137 -0.10 -16.06 20.61
CA ASN A 137 -0.99 -15.06 20.03
C ASN A 137 -2.42 -15.60 19.88
N ASN A 138 -3.30 -15.12 20.76
CA ASN A 138 -4.71 -15.52 20.82
C ASN A 138 -5.60 -14.87 19.76
N CYS A 139 -5.07 -13.97 18.93
CA CYS A 139 -5.87 -13.36 17.87
C CYS A 139 -6.46 -14.42 16.94
N PRO A 140 -7.75 -14.31 16.57
CA PRO A 140 -8.40 -15.28 15.71
C PRO A 140 -7.98 -15.12 14.25
N VAL A 141 -8.13 -16.19 13.48
CA VAL A 141 -8.18 -16.11 12.01
C VAL A 141 -9.57 -15.63 11.61
N SER A 142 -9.65 -14.65 10.71
CA SER A 142 -10.93 -14.09 10.24
C SER A 142 -11.11 -14.30 8.74
N THR A 143 -12.37 -14.27 8.28
CA THR A 143 -12.64 -14.23 6.84
C THR A 143 -12.07 -12.93 6.27
N GLY A 144 -11.22 -13.03 5.25
CA GLY A 144 -10.68 -11.86 4.56
C GLY A 144 -11.51 -11.45 3.36
N ARG A 145 -11.30 -10.23 2.88
CA ARG A 145 -11.91 -9.68 1.67
C ARG A 145 -10.94 -8.71 1.00
N ASN A 146 -10.96 -8.68 -0.33
CA ASN A 146 -10.38 -7.59 -1.11
C ASN A 146 -11.33 -6.38 -1.17
N PHE A 147 -10.91 -5.25 -0.61
CA PHE A 147 -11.64 -3.99 -0.72
C PHE A 147 -11.35 -3.29 -2.05
N THR A 148 -12.33 -2.55 -2.57
CA THR A 148 -12.12 -1.65 -3.70
C THR A 148 -11.13 -0.54 -3.31
N LEU A 149 -10.54 0.14 -4.31
CA LEU A 149 -9.66 1.27 -4.04
C LEU A 149 -10.40 2.37 -3.25
N ALA A 150 -11.64 2.67 -3.60
CA ALA A 150 -12.45 3.68 -2.91
C ALA A 150 -12.68 3.31 -1.43
N GLU A 151 -13.07 2.07 -1.14
CA GLU A 151 -13.22 1.58 0.24
C GLU A 151 -11.89 1.61 1.00
N THR A 152 -10.79 1.22 0.37
CA THR A 152 -9.46 1.22 0.99
C THR A 152 -9.00 2.64 1.34
N ILE A 153 -9.22 3.61 0.45
CA ILE A 153 -8.89 5.02 0.72
C ILE A 153 -9.83 5.60 1.79
N LYS A 154 -11.10 5.20 1.80
CA LYS A 154 -12.05 5.62 2.85
C LYS A 154 -11.55 5.23 4.25
N LEU A 155 -11.03 4.01 4.43
CA LEU A 155 -10.43 3.59 5.71
C LEU A 155 -9.32 4.55 6.18
N ALA A 156 -8.43 4.96 5.27
CA ALA A 156 -7.37 5.91 5.60
C ALA A 156 -7.91 7.31 5.96
N VAL A 157 -8.95 7.77 5.25
CA VAL A 157 -9.59 9.06 5.49
C VAL A 157 -10.30 9.10 6.84
N ASP A 158 -11.04 8.04 7.17
CA ASP A 158 -11.79 7.95 8.42
C ASP A 158 -10.86 8.00 9.65
N GLU A 159 -9.70 7.34 9.56
CA GLU A 159 -8.67 7.31 10.60
C GLU A 159 -7.67 8.48 10.50
N LYS A 160 -7.83 9.40 9.54
CA LYS A 160 -6.94 10.57 9.33
C LYS A 160 -5.47 10.16 9.15
N ASN A 161 -5.23 9.02 8.52
CA ASN A 161 -3.91 8.45 8.33
C ASN A 161 -3.14 9.11 7.19
N ALA A 162 -1.81 9.12 7.29
CA ALA A 162 -1.00 9.45 6.12
C ALA A 162 -1.12 8.32 5.09
N VAL A 163 -1.29 8.66 3.81
CA VAL A 163 -1.28 7.70 2.70
C VAL A 163 -0.03 7.92 1.87
N ALA A 164 0.61 6.86 1.40
CA ALA A 164 1.70 6.95 0.44
C ALA A 164 1.48 5.97 -0.70
N MET A 165 1.90 6.39 -1.89
CA MET A 165 1.91 5.55 -3.09
C MET A 165 3.28 5.60 -3.75
N TRP A 166 3.62 4.49 -4.41
CA TRP A 166 4.81 4.33 -5.22
C TRP A 166 4.42 4.03 -6.67
N GLY A 167 5.21 4.51 -7.62
CA GLY A 167 4.89 4.37 -9.04
C GLY A 167 3.78 5.33 -9.50
N PRO A 168 2.88 4.92 -10.42
CA PRO A 168 2.76 3.59 -11.04
C PRO A 168 4.03 3.11 -11.73
N TYR A 169 4.39 1.84 -11.57
CA TYR A 169 5.50 1.19 -12.28
C TYR A 169 4.96 0.32 -13.40
N GLU A 170 5.58 0.38 -14.58
CA GLU A 170 5.23 -0.56 -15.64
C GLU A 170 5.73 -1.96 -15.30
N ILE A 171 4.87 -2.95 -15.53
CA ILE A 171 5.17 -4.37 -15.37
C ILE A 171 5.00 -5.13 -16.67
N ASN A 172 5.64 -6.27 -16.77
CA ASN A 172 5.39 -7.20 -17.87
C ASN A 172 4.03 -7.91 -17.69
N LYS A 173 3.59 -8.63 -18.74
CA LYS A 173 2.34 -9.39 -18.71
C LYS A 173 2.33 -10.46 -17.61
N ILE A 174 3.46 -11.10 -17.36
CA ILE A 174 3.59 -12.15 -16.33
C ILE A 174 3.24 -11.56 -14.96
N GLY A 175 3.74 -10.38 -14.63
CA GLY A 175 3.41 -9.68 -13.36
C GLY A 175 1.92 -9.37 -13.24
N PHE A 176 1.26 -8.99 -14.33
CA PHE A 176 -0.19 -8.80 -14.34
C PHE A 176 -0.94 -10.12 -14.09
N ASP A 177 -0.56 -11.19 -14.80
CA ASP A 177 -1.19 -12.50 -14.68
C ASP A 177 -1.05 -13.05 -13.25
N LEU A 178 0.13 -12.92 -12.63
CA LEU A 178 0.35 -13.30 -11.23
C LEU A 178 -0.50 -12.46 -10.26
N GLY A 179 -0.70 -11.17 -10.53
CA GLY A 179 -1.62 -10.33 -9.75
C GLY A 179 -3.07 -10.81 -9.84
N VAL A 180 -3.51 -11.24 -11.02
CA VAL A 180 -4.85 -11.81 -11.23
C VAL A 180 -4.99 -13.14 -10.49
N GLU A 181 -3.98 -14.02 -10.56
CA GLU A 181 -3.95 -15.28 -9.83
C GLU A 181 -4.04 -15.06 -8.33
N ARG A 182 -3.22 -14.15 -7.78
CA ARG A 182 -3.26 -13.78 -6.37
C ARG A 182 -4.64 -13.26 -5.97
N LYS A 183 -5.24 -12.37 -6.75
CA LYS A 183 -6.59 -11.88 -6.48
C LYS A 183 -7.60 -13.02 -6.41
N ARG A 184 -7.57 -13.97 -7.36
CA ARG A 184 -8.48 -15.12 -7.39
C ARG A 184 -8.30 -16.04 -6.19
N LEU A 185 -7.06 -16.31 -5.79
CA LEU A 185 -6.75 -17.12 -4.61
C LEU A 185 -7.38 -16.53 -3.34
N LEU A 186 -7.27 -15.20 -3.18
CA LEU A 186 -7.83 -14.47 -2.05
C LEU A 186 -9.37 -14.41 -2.10
N ASP A 187 -9.92 -14.02 -3.24
CA ASP A 187 -11.37 -13.93 -3.43
C ASP A 187 -12.07 -15.29 -3.34
N GLY A 188 -11.36 -16.38 -3.66
CA GLY A 188 -11.86 -17.75 -3.54
C GLY A 188 -12.00 -18.23 -2.09
N GLY A 189 -11.57 -17.45 -1.09
CA GLY A 189 -11.71 -17.78 0.33
C GLY A 189 -10.84 -18.95 0.81
N THR A 190 -9.91 -19.43 -0.03
CA THR A 190 -8.99 -20.53 0.31
C THR A 190 -8.05 -20.12 1.44
N ILE A 191 -7.57 -18.87 1.37
CA ILE A 191 -6.70 -18.27 2.38
C ILE A 191 -7.54 -17.27 3.16
N LYS A 192 -7.44 -17.31 4.49
CA LYS A 192 -8.12 -16.38 5.40
C LYS A 192 -7.24 -15.17 5.74
N TYR A 193 -7.75 -14.26 6.56
CA TYR A 193 -6.99 -13.12 7.07
C TYR A 193 -6.43 -13.40 8.46
N ARG A 194 -5.18 -13.01 8.69
CA ARG A 194 -4.59 -12.86 10.03
C ARG A 194 -3.47 -11.82 9.98
N ALA A 195 -3.46 -10.88 10.93
CA ALA A 195 -2.48 -9.80 10.96
C ALA A 195 -1.06 -10.30 11.26
N ASP A 196 -0.94 -11.14 12.29
CA ASP A 196 0.27 -11.90 12.60
C ASP A 196 0.13 -13.33 12.07
N ASP A 197 0.64 -13.55 10.87
CA ASP A 197 0.50 -14.79 10.10
C ASP A 197 1.74 -15.68 10.15
N ARG A 198 2.69 -15.42 11.07
CA ARG A 198 3.97 -16.16 11.18
C ARG A 198 3.82 -17.68 11.16
N LEU A 199 2.79 -18.22 11.82
CA LEU A 199 2.50 -19.66 11.92
C LEU A 199 1.55 -20.22 10.85
N TYR A 200 0.81 -19.37 10.14
CA TYR A 200 -0.31 -19.79 9.29
C TYR A 200 0.02 -19.76 7.80
N ARG A 201 1.15 -19.13 7.50
CA ARG A 201 1.67 -18.90 6.18
C ARG A 201 1.94 -20.22 5.45
N ASN A 202 2.85 -21.05 5.95
CA ASN A 202 3.34 -22.25 5.24
C ASN A 202 2.21 -23.21 4.82
N ASP A 203 1.18 -23.33 5.66
CA ASP A 203 0.02 -24.20 5.42
C ASP A 203 -1.09 -23.51 4.62
N LYS A 204 -0.86 -22.27 4.15
CA LYS A 204 -1.80 -21.43 3.39
C LYS A 204 -3.13 -21.20 4.11
N VAL A 205 -3.12 -21.21 5.44
CA VAL A 205 -4.34 -21.05 6.25
C VAL A 205 -4.79 -19.58 6.27
N ALA A 206 -3.87 -18.67 6.54
CA ALA A 206 -4.15 -17.24 6.64
C ALA A 206 -2.93 -16.39 6.35
N ILE A 207 -3.14 -15.19 5.82
CA ILE A 207 -2.10 -14.20 5.56
C ILE A 207 -2.53 -12.78 5.95
N SER A 208 -1.55 -11.90 6.14
CA SER A 208 -1.71 -10.48 6.41
C SER A 208 -1.84 -9.64 5.12
N CYS A 209 -2.19 -8.36 5.26
CA CYS A 209 -2.24 -7.42 4.13
C CYS A 209 -0.89 -7.27 3.42
N PHE A 210 0.22 -7.29 4.18
CA PHE A 210 1.58 -7.24 3.66
C PHE A 210 1.89 -8.45 2.77
N HIS A 211 1.61 -9.67 3.23
CA HIS A 211 1.87 -10.88 2.45
C HIS A 211 0.85 -11.11 1.32
N ALA A 212 -0.32 -10.49 1.39
CA ALA A 212 -1.29 -10.52 0.30
C ALA A 212 -0.78 -9.83 -0.96
N MET A 213 0.05 -8.78 -0.82
CA MET A 213 0.70 -8.12 -1.95
C MET A 213 2.14 -8.61 -2.23
N ALA A 214 2.87 -9.13 -1.24
CA ALA A 214 4.21 -9.67 -1.43
C ALA A 214 4.22 -10.95 -2.30
N GLY A 215 5.26 -11.09 -3.13
CA GLY A 215 5.58 -12.27 -3.95
C GLY A 215 4.38 -12.85 -4.70
N LEU A 216 4.17 -12.38 -5.93
CA LEU A 216 2.97 -12.76 -6.70
C LEU A 216 2.97 -14.26 -7.09
N ASP A 217 4.14 -14.91 -7.10
CA ASP A 217 4.38 -16.34 -7.34
C ASP A 217 4.70 -17.13 -6.05
N GLU A 218 5.46 -16.54 -5.12
CA GLU A 218 5.91 -17.18 -3.88
C GLU A 218 5.47 -16.40 -2.65
N LEU A 219 4.89 -17.09 -1.67
CA LEU A 219 4.27 -16.47 -0.51
C LEU A 219 5.22 -15.78 0.50
N TYR A 220 6.55 -15.86 0.39
CA TYR A 220 7.46 -15.32 1.44
C TYR A 220 8.63 -14.51 0.91
N PRO A 221 8.89 -13.39 1.59
CA PRO A 221 9.97 -13.45 2.59
C PRO A 221 9.58 -12.90 3.99
N ASN A 222 10.41 -13.24 4.98
CA ASN A 222 10.30 -12.74 6.35
C ASN A 222 10.78 -11.27 6.42
N GLY A 223 9.87 -10.35 6.71
CA GLY A 223 10.23 -8.94 6.95
C GLY A 223 10.81 -8.68 8.35
N GLY A 224 11.52 -7.56 8.52
CA GLY A 224 11.83 -6.95 9.82
C GLY A 224 13.10 -7.44 10.54
N LEU A 225 13.40 -6.79 11.67
CA LEU A 225 14.53 -7.14 12.55
C LEU A 225 14.36 -8.59 13.06
N PHE A 226 15.35 -9.44 12.81
CA PHE A 226 15.32 -10.89 13.11
C PHE A 226 14.18 -11.69 12.44
N GLY A 227 13.61 -11.21 11.32
CA GLY A 227 12.53 -11.91 10.61
C GLY A 227 11.17 -11.90 11.33
N THR A 228 11.01 -11.00 12.31
CA THR A 228 9.83 -10.93 13.20
C THR A 228 8.64 -10.15 12.62
N GLY A 229 8.81 -9.44 11.52
CA GLY A 229 7.79 -8.53 10.96
C GLY A 229 7.54 -7.26 11.79
N PHE A 230 8.33 -7.00 12.86
CA PHE A 230 8.09 -5.86 13.75
C PHE A 230 8.25 -4.52 13.01
N LYS A 231 7.22 -3.66 13.09
CA LYS A 231 7.10 -2.37 12.36
C LYS A 231 7.17 -2.48 10.83
N MET A 232 6.90 -3.66 10.27
CA MET A 232 6.82 -3.90 8.82
C MET A 232 5.42 -3.68 8.27
N TRP A 233 4.70 -2.69 8.83
CA TRP A 233 3.37 -2.31 8.42
C TRP A 233 3.39 -0.98 7.68
N GLY A 234 2.29 -0.68 6.99
CA GLY A 234 2.13 0.57 6.27
C GLY A 234 3.31 0.85 5.35
N PHE A 235 4.01 1.97 5.56
CA PHE A 235 5.00 2.44 4.58
C PHE A 235 6.27 1.59 4.56
N ASN A 236 6.69 1.08 5.72
CA ASN A 236 7.89 0.23 5.81
C ASN A 236 7.64 -1.14 5.18
N GLY A 237 6.44 -1.70 5.39
CA GLY A 237 6.01 -2.92 4.74
C GLY A 237 6.01 -2.78 3.22
N THR A 238 5.32 -1.76 2.70
CA THR A 238 5.24 -1.54 1.25
C THR A 238 6.61 -1.26 0.62
N ALA A 239 7.46 -0.49 1.30
CA ALA A 239 8.85 -0.26 0.87
C ALA A 239 9.64 -1.58 0.76
N ARG A 240 9.44 -2.51 1.70
CA ARG A 240 10.11 -3.81 1.66
C ARG A 240 9.61 -4.70 0.52
N VAL A 241 8.30 -4.73 0.26
CA VAL A 241 7.74 -5.46 -0.89
C VAL A 241 8.34 -4.94 -2.20
N LEU A 242 8.51 -3.62 -2.32
CA LEU A 242 9.15 -3.02 -3.50
C LEU A 242 10.60 -3.46 -3.68
N ILE A 243 11.39 -3.49 -2.60
CA ILE A 243 12.76 -4.02 -2.62
C ILE A 243 12.77 -5.47 -3.12
N GLU A 244 11.81 -6.27 -2.69
CA GLU A 244 11.71 -7.69 -3.09
C GLU A 244 11.31 -7.87 -4.56
N TYR A 245 10.45 -7.00 -5.10
CA TYR A 245 10.17 -7.00 -6.53
C TYR A 245 11.39 -6.66 -7.38
N THR A 246 12.35 -5.90 -6.83
CA THR A 246 13.59 -5.55 -7.54
C THR A 246 14.75 -6.51 -7.34
N GLU A 247 14.91 -7.06 -6.13
CA GLU A 247 16.13 -7.80 -5.75
C GLU A 247 15.99 -9.32 -5.82
N LYS A 248 14.76 -9.87 -5.67
CA LYS A 248 14.55 -11.32 -5.68
C LYS A 248 14.71 -11.88 -7.10
N ALA A 249 15.50 -12.94 -7.24
CA ALA A 249 15.79 -13.55 -8.54
C ALA A 249 14.53 -13.94 -9.34
N GLY A 250 13.52 -14.52 -8.69
CA GLY A 250 12.24 -14.90 -9.32
C GLY A 250 11.40 -13.71 -9.79
N ASN A 251 11.60 -12.52 -9.21
CA ASN A 251 10.87 -11.31 -9.59
C ASN A 251 11.60 -10.48 -10.66
N LYS A 252 12.84 -10.86 -11.02
CA LYS A 252 13.67 -10.07 -11.92
C LYS A 252 12.99 -9.92 -13.29
N GLY A 253 12.80 -8.68 -13.71
CA GLY A 253 12.14 -8.34 -14.98
C GLY A 253 10.61 -8.28 -14.92
N LEU A 254 9.99 -8.50 -13.75
CA LEU A 254 8.57 -8.18 -13.55
C LEU A 254 8.32 -6.68 -13.62
N LEU A 255 9.12 -5.89 -12.89
CA LEU A 255 9.18 -4.44 -13.03
C LEU A 255 10.05 -4.08 -14.23
N LEU A 256 9.52 -3.24 -15.13
CA LEU A 256 10.23 -2.80 -16.34
C LEU A 256 11.02 -1.50 -16.13
N GLU A 257 10.86 -0.87 -14.98
CA GLU A 257 11.49 0.38 -14.60
C GLU A 257 12.30 0.19 -13.32
N PRO A 258 13.41 0.92 -13.14
CA PRO A 258 14.10 0.96 -11.87
C PRO A 258 13.20 1.57 -10.79
N VAL A 259 13.30 1.05 -9.57
CA VAL A 259 12.57 1.56 -8.40
C VAL A 259 13.53 2.30 -7.50
N ASP A 260 13.19 3.55 -7.15
CA ASP A 260 13.78 4.24 -6.03
C ASP A 260 12.73 4.40 -4.93
N VAL A 261 12.74 3.47 -3.97
CA VAL A 261 11.73 3.38 -2.91
C VAL A 261 11.59 4.66 -2.11
N LYS A 262 12.66 5.47 -2.00
CA LYS A 262 12.61 6.74 -1.27
C LYS A 262 12.12 7.89 -2.15
N ARG A 263 12.62 7.99 -3.38
CA ARG A 263 12.32 9.13 -4.28
C ARG A 263 10.97 9.00 -5.00
N ASP A 264 10.52 7.78 -5.25
CA ASP A 264 9.26 7.55 -5.96
C ASP A 264 8.03 7.71 -5.05
N ARG A 265 8.25 7.72 -3.74
CA ARG A 265 7.20 7.82 -2.73
C ARG A 265 6.57 9.20 -2.74
N TYR A 266 5.27 9.25 -3.03
CA TYR A 266 4.47 10.45 -2.89
C TYR A 266 3.41 10.24 -1.81
N GLY A 267 3.27 11.20 -0.89
CA GLY A 267 2.32 11.10 0.19
C GLY A 267 1.09 11.99 0.04
N PHE A 268 0.11 11.68 0.85
CA PHE A 268 -1.08 12.47 1.10
C PHE A 268 -1.29 12.52 2.61
N VAL A 269 -1.42 13.72 3.15
CA VAL A 269 -1.43 13.95 4.60
C VAL A 269 -2.69 14.67 5.03
N TYR A 270 -3.27 14.21 6.14
CA TYR A 270 -4.45 14.86 6.69
C TYR A 270 -4.07 16.22 7.28
N ALA A 271 -4.85 17.25 6.94
CA ALA A 271 -4.77 18.55 7.56
C ALA A 271 -6.16 18.99 8.05
N PRO A 272 -6.32 19.42 9.32
CA PRO A 272 -7.60 19.89 9.84
C PRO A 272 -8.08 21.20 9.20
N THR A 273 -7.14 22.06 8.79
CA THR A 273 -7.40 23.35 8.15
C THR A 273 -6.46 23.57 6.97
N ARG A 274 -6.92 24.34 5.98
CA ARG A 274 -6.12 24.76 4.83
C ARG A 274 -4.92 25.59 5.31
N ASN A 275 -3.72 25.26 4.81
CA ASN A 275 -2.44 25.86 5.22
C ASN A 275 -2.15 25.73 6.74
N GLY A 276 -2.86 24.82 7.42
CA GLY A 276 -2.71 24.58 8.84
C GLY A 276 -1.59 23.60 9.17
N ARG A 277 -1.43 23.34 10.47
CA ARG A 277 -0.51 22.32 10.96
C ARG A 277 -0.95 20.93 10.48
N VAL A 278 -0.02 20.19 9.89
CA VAL A 278 -0.19 18.76 9.58
C VAL A 278 0.17 17.95 10.83
N PRO A 279 -0.76 17.19 11.44
CA PRO A 279 -0.49 16.45 12.68
C PRO A 279 0.58 15.35 12.52
N TYR A 280 0.67 14.78 11.32
CA TYR A 280 1.62 13.72 10.99
C TYR A 280 1.98 13.77 9.49
N ASP A 281 3.26 13.97 9.22
CA ASP A 281 3.82 13.93 7.87
C ASP A 281 5.10 13.07 7.84
N PRO A 282 5.01 11.82 7.38
CA PRO A 282 6.15 10.92 7.26
C PRO A 282 6.83 10.93 5.88
N VAL A 283 6.43 11.83 4.97
CA VAL A 283 6.97 11.89 3.60
C VAL A 283 7.68 13.21 3.32
N ARG A 284 8.50 13.23 2.27
CA ARG A 284 9.21 14.46 1.87
C ARG A 284 8.35 15.39 1.00
N THR A 285 7.43 14.81 0.24
CA THR A 285 6.55 15.51 -0.68
C THR A 285 5.15 14.94 -0.49
N ALA A 286 4.23 15.79 -0.07
CA ALA A 286 2.85 15.42 0.20
C ALA A 286 1.87 16.41 -0.42
N SER A 287 0.66 15.93 -0.74
CA SER A 287 -0.50 16.82 -0.86
C SER A 287 -1.37 16.71 0.39
N ALA A 288 -1.91 17.85 0.84
CA ALA A 288 -2.86 17.87 1.94
C ALA A 288 -4.24 17.37 1.48
N TYR A 289 -4.93 16.66 2.38
CA TYR A 289 -6.34 16.34 2.22
C TYR A 289 -7.11 16.62 3.51
N LYS A 290 -8.42 16.83 3.37
CA LYS A 290 -9.37 16.92 4.48
C LYS A 290 -10.31 15.72 4.47
N ARG A 291 -10.91 15.44 5.64
CA ARG A 291 -11.97 14.43 5.78
C ARG A 291 -13.28 14.93 5.20
#